data_AF-Q01WD9-F1
#
_entry.id   AF-Q01WD9-F1
#
_cell.length_a   1.000
_cell.length_b   1.000
_cell.length_c   1.000
_cell.angle_alpha   90.00
_cell.angle_beta   90.00
_cell.angle_gamma   90.00
#
_symmetry.space_group_name_H-M   'P 1'
#
loop_
_entity.id
_entity.type
_entity.pdbx_description
1 polymer ?
#
loop_
_entity_poly.entity_id
_entity_poly.type
_entity_poly.pdbx_seq_one_letter_code
_entity_poly.pdbx_strand_id
1 'polypeptide(L)'
;MDEELLKFSEDTRYQFLKVDLQVLATSLEMGMLELRRGNLEVARREAELVGRGIRTVERLLAGIAAERRGEVETGLAALKESYRDYEAKLGTDERA
;
A
#
# COMPACT_ATOMS: atom_id res chain seq x y z
N MET A 1 -33.72 2.65 1.93
CA MET A 1 -32.94 1.43 2.24
C MET A 1 -31.61 1.41 1.49
N ASP A 2 -31.55 1.89 0.25
CA ASP A 2 -30.31 1.87 -0.55
C ASP A 2 -29.24 2.90 -0.11
N GLU A 3 -29.63 4.09 0.36
CA GLU A 3 -28.67 5.12 0.82
C GLU A 3 -27.90 4.71 2.09
N GLU A 4 -28.56 4.05 3.05
CA GLU A 4 -27.88 3.54 4.25
C GLU A 4 -26.89 2.43 3.91
N LEU A 5 -27.23 1.55 2.96
CA LEU A 5 -26.36 0.49 2.49
C LEU A 5 -25.15 1.04 1.72
N LEU A 6 -25.36 2.06 0.88
CA LEU A 6 -24.28 2.75 0.17
C LEU A 6 -23.33 3.44 1.15
N LYS A 7 -23.85 4.20 2.11
CA LYS A 7 -23.06 4.87 3.14
C LYS A 7 -22.28 3.87 4.01
N PHE A 8 -22.92 2.79 4.45
CA PHE A 8 -22.26 1.71 5.19
C PHE A 8 -21.14 1.05 4.36
N SER A 9 -21.36 0.85 3.07
CA SER A 9 -20.35 0.29 2.17
C SER A 9 -19.17 1.23 1.99
N GLU A 10 -19.40 2.53 1.85
CA GLU A 10 -18.32 3.53 1.78
C GLU A 10 -17.53 3.64 3.08
N ASP A 11 -18.20 3.68 4.23
CA ASP A 11 -17.55 3.72 5.55
C ASP A 11 -16.66 2.48 5.76
N THR A 12 -17.19 1.31 5.40
CA THR A 12 -16.43 0.05 5.49
C THR A 12 -15.23 0.05 4.56
N ARG A 13 -15.37 0.51 3.31
CA ARG A 13 -14.24 0.65 2.37
C ARG A 13 -13.20 1.63 2.90
N TYR A 14 -13.61 2.77 3.44
CA TYR A 14 -12.69 3.75 4.00
C TYR A 14 -11.86 3.15 5.15
N GLN A 15 -12.51 2.49 6.11
CA GLN A 15 -11.80 1.85 7.21
C GLN A 15 -10.90 0.71 6.74
N PHE A 16 -11.38 -0.10 5.78
CA PHE A 16 -10.58 -1.14 5.16
C PHE A 16 -9.30 -0.57 4.54
N LEU A 17 -9.38 0.51 3.76
CA LEU A 17 -8.21 1.11 3.12
C LEU A 17 -7.21 1.69 4.12
N LYS A 18 -7.68 2.24 5.24
CA LYS A 18 -6.78 2.71 6.31
C LYS A 18 -5.96 1.57 6.91
N VAL A 19 -6.61 0.43 7.18
CA VAL A 19 -5.94 -0.76 7.69
C VAL A 19 -4.99 -1.32 6.63
N ASP A 20 -5.42 -1.39 5.38
CA ASP A 20 -4.62 -1.92 4.28
C ASP A 20 -3.33 -1.09 4.08
N LEU A 21 -3.43 0.25 4.14
CA LEU A 21 -2.25 1.12 4.10
C LEU A 21 -1.24 0.84 5.24
N GLN A 22 -1.71 0.57 6.45
CA GLN A 22 -0.84 0.23 7.59
C GLN A 22 -0.15 -1.12 7.37
N VAL A 23 -0.88 -2.12 6.86
CA VAL A 23 -0.32 -3.44 6.54
C VAL A 23 0.74 -3.32 5.45
N LEU A 24 0.46 -2.58 4.38
CA LEU A 24 1.41 -2.40 3.28
C LEU A 24 2.66 -1.64 3.71
N ALA A 25 2.51 -0.62 4.56
CA ALA A 25 3.66 0.08 5.14
C ALA A 25 4.52 -0.87 5.99
N THR A 26 3.89 -1.73 6.81
CA THR A 26 4.60 -2.74 7.61
C THR A 26 5.32 -3.76 6.72
N SER A 27 4.67 -4.26 5.68
CA SER A 27 5.28 -5.16 4.70
C SER A 27 6.48 -4.52 4.00
N LEU A 28 6.39 -3.22 3.66
CA LEU A 28 7.49 -2.48 3.08
C LEU A 28 8.68 -2.36 4.05
N GLU A 29 8.43 -2.07 5.32
CA GLU A 29 9.46 -2.03 6.37
C GLU A 29 10.15 -3.38 6.54
N MET A 30 9.39 -4.47 6.54
CA MET A 30 9.92 -5.83 6.60
C MET A 30 10.77 -6.14 5.37
N GLY A 31 10.30 -5.80 4.16
CA GLY A 31 11.09 -5.95 2.94
C GLY A 31 12.42 -5.21 3.00
N MET A 32 12.42 -3.96 3.48
CA MET A 32 13.64 -3.17 3.69
C MET A 32 14.60 -3.79 4.72
N LEU A 33 14.09 -4.36 5.80
CA LEU A 33 14.90 -5.04 6.81
C LEU A 33 15.57 -6.30 6.22
N GLU A 34 14.80 -7.10 5.48
CA GLU A 34 15.30 -8.33 4.88
C GLU A 34 16.31 -8.04 3.76
N LEU A 35 16.10 -6.97 2.99
CA LEU A 35 17.09 -6.49 2.02
C LEU A 35 18.42 -6.17 2.70
N ARG A 36 18.41 -5.42 3.82
CA ARG A 36 19.63 -5.12 4.60
C ARG A 36 20.32 -6.35 5.16
N ARG A 37 19.59 -7.45 5.36
CA ARG A 37 20.11 -8.75 5.80
C ARG A 37 20.65 -9.60 4.65
N GLY A 38 20.50 -9.15 3.40
CA GLY A 38 20.86 -9.91 2.20
C GLY A 38 19.81 -10.95 1.78
N ASN A 39 18.64 -10.96 2.41
CA ASN A 39 17.56 -11.93 2.12
C ASN A 39 16.72 -11.44 0.92
N LEU A 40 17.33 -11.46 -0.27
CA LEU A 40 16.75 -10.91 -1.50
C LEU A 40 15.43 -11.56 -1.91
N GLU A 41 15.24 -12.85 -1.67
CA GLU A 41 13.99 -13.55 -2.01
C GLU A 41 12.80 -13.01 -1.21
N VAL A 42 12.98 -12.83 0.11
CA VAL A 42 11.94 -12.28 0.99
C VAL A 42 11.69 -10.82 0.65
N ALA A 43 12.76 -10.05 0.44
CA ALA A 43 12.66 -8.65 0.02
C ALA A 43 11.82 -8.49 -1.26
N ARG A 44 12.08 -9.32 -2.29
CA ARG A 44 11.30 -9.33 -3.54
C ARG A 44 9.83 -9.70 -3.31
N ARG A 45 9.56 -10.72 -2.50
CA ARG A 45 8.20 -11.14 -2.19
C ARG A 45 7.39 -10.02 -1.52
N GLU A 46 8.01 -9.30 -0.58
CA GLU A 46 7.38 -8.12 0.04
C GLU A 46 7.17 -7.01 -0.98
N ALA A 47 8.14 -6.75 -1.86
CA ALA A 47 7.99 -5.76 -2.93
C ALA A 47 6.78 -6.06 -3.83
N GLU A 48 6.61 -7.31 -4.25
CA GLU A 48 5.47 -7.72 -5.07
C GLU A 48 4.13 -7.58 -4.31
N LEU A 49 4.11 -7.92 -3.03
CA LEU A 49 2.93 -7.79 -2.17
C LEU A 49 2.52 -6.32 -2.07
N VAL A 50 3.46 -5.45 -1.73
CA VAL A 50 3.23 -4.00 -1.59
C VAL A 50 2.73 -3.42 -2.92
N GLY A 51 3.35 -3.77 -4.05
CA GLY A 51 2.93 -3.31 -5.37
C GLY A 51 1.52 -3.76 -5.76
N ARG A 52 1.12 -4.99 -5.43
CA ARG A 52 -0.27 -5.48 -5.61
C ARG A 52 -1.26 -4.75 -4.69
N GLY A 53 -0.85 -4.48 -3.45
CA GLY A 53 -1.65 -3.75 -2.48
C GLY A 53 -1.92 -2.31 -2.93
N ILE A 54 -0.89 -1.58 -3.35
CA ILE A 54 -1.02 -0.20 -3.89
C ILE A 54 -2.09 -0.14 -4.99
N ARG A 55 -2.04 -1.04 -5.98
CA ARG A 55 -3.05 -1.12 -7.06
C ARG A 55 -4.45 -1.42 -6.54
N THR A 56 -4.54 -2.23 -5.49
CA THR A 56 -5.82 -2.56 -4.85
C THR A 56 -6.41 -1.36 -4.12
N VAL A 57 -5.57 -0.63 -3.38
CA VAL A 57 -5.97 0.61 -2.70
C VAL A 57 -6.45 1.65 -3.72
N GLU A 58 -5.70 1.89 -4.79
CA GLU A 58 -6.08 2.82 -5.87
C GLU A 58 -7.46 2.50 -6.46
N ARG A 59 -7.71 1.22 -6.75
CA ARG A 59 -8.99 0.76 -7.31
C ARG A 59 -10.16 0.97 -6.34
N LEU A 60 -9.96 0.65 -5.05
CA LEU A 60 -11.02 0.75 -4.05
C LEU A 60 -11.29 2.21 -3.64
N LEU A 61 -10.25 3.04 -3.63
CA LEU A 61 -10.33 4.47 -3.35
C LEU A 61 -11.21 5.20 -4.37
N ALA A 62 -11.19 4.78 -5.65
CA ALA A 62 -12.06 5.32 -6.68
C ALA A 62 -13.56 5.18 -6.37
N GLY A 63 -13.93 4.24 -5.48
CA GLY A 63 -15.30 3.99 -5.04
C GLY A 63 -15.70 4.68 -3.73
N ILE A 64 -14.93 5.67 -3.25
CA ILE A 64 -15.24 6.50 -2.08
C ILE A 64 -15.52 7.93 -2.55
N ALA A 65 -16.39 8.72 -1.92
CA ALA A 65 -16.58 10.12 -2.32
C ALA A 65 -15.31 10.97 -2.10
N ALA A 66 -14.99 11.89 -3.01
CA ALA A 66 -13.68 12.56 -3.08
C ALA A 66 -13.34 13.34 -1.81
N GLU A 67 -14.35 13.98 -1.23
CA GLU A 67 -14.28 14.78 0.01
C GLU A 67 -13.81 13.94 1.22
N ARG A 68 -13.93 12.62 1.13
CA ARG A 68 -13.57 11.68 2.21
C ARG A 68 -12.23 11.00 1.99
N ARG A 69 -11.59 11.15 0.82
CA ARG A 69 -10.39 10.39 0.45
C ARG A 69 -9.09 10.92 1.04
N GLY A 70 -9.06 12.17 1.54
CA GLY A 70 -7.82 12.90 1.80
C GLY A 70 -6.79 12.18 2.68
N GLU A 71 -7.21 11.52 3.76
CA GLU A 71 -6.29 10.77 4.64
C GLU A 71 -5.68 9.56 3.91
N VAL A 72 -6.51 8.79 3.19
CA VAL A 72 -6.10 7.59 2.45
C VAL A 72 -5.22 7.98 1.24
N GLU A 73 -5.55 9.07 0.54
CA GLU A 73 -4.73 9.61 -0.56
C GLU A 73 -3.34 10.04 -0.09
N THR A 74 -3.29 10.73 1.05
CA THR A 74 -2.01 11.16 1.65
C THR A 74 -1.16 9.95 2.05
N GLY A 75 -1.77 8.97 2.72
CA GLY A 75 -1.08 7.74 3.11
C GLY A 75 -0.61 6.91 1.91
N LEU A 76 -1.44 6.79 0.87
CA LEU A 76 -1.09 6.10 -0.36
C LEU A 76 0.05 6.79 -1.11
N ALA A 77 0.07 8.13 -1.15
CA ALA A 77 1.15 8.89 -1.77
C ALA A 77 2.50 8.63 -1.06
N ALA A 78 2.51 8.70 0.27
CA ALA A 78 3.71 8.42 1.07
C ALA A 78 4.19 6.96 0.91
N LEU A 79 3.26 6.00 0.85
CA LEU A 79 3.58 4.59 0.61
C LEU A 79 4.19 4.39 -0.78
N LYS A 80 3.65 5.04 -1.82
CA LYS A 80 4.15 4.95 -3.20
C LYS A 80 5.55 5.54 -3.35
N GLU A 81 5.84 6.65 -2.68
CA GLU A 81 7.18 7.24 -2.65
C GLU A 81 8.17 6.29 -1.99
N SER A 82 7.85 5.80 -0.78
CA SER A 82 8.70 4.85 -0.06
C SER A 82 8.91 3.55 -0.83
N TYR A 83 7.87 3.05 -1.51
CA TYR A 83 7.94 1.86 -2.35
C TYR A 83 8.86 2.05 -3.55
N ARG A 84 8.81 3.21 -4.22
CA ARG A 84 9.70 3.52 -5.34
C ARG A 84 11.17 3.53 -4.90
N ASP A 85 11.47 4.14 -3.76
CA ASP A 85 12.82 4.15 -3.20
C ASP A 85 13.30 2.74 -2.85
N TYR A 86 12.40 1.90 -2.37
CA TYR A 86 12.69 0.51 -2.07
C TYR A 86 12.96 -0.32 -3.33
N GLU A 87 12.13 -0.19 -4.37
CA GLU A 87 12.35 -0.86 -5.66
C GLU A 87 13.69 -0.45 -6.29
N ALA A 88 14.06 0.83 -6.20
CA ALA A 88 15.34 1.31 -6.70
C ALA A 88 16.55 0.68 -5.98
N LYS A 89 16.46 0.50 -4.66
CA LYS A 89 17.49 -0.20 -3.87
C LYS A 89 17.58 -1.67 -4.24
N LEU A 90 16.43 -2.34 -4.33
CA LEU A 90 16.34 -3.75 -4.69
C LEU A 90 16.97 -4.02 -6.08
N GLY A 91 16.74 -3.14 -7.06
CA GLY A 91 17.36 -3.23 -8.39
C GLY A 91 18.85 -2.84 -8.44
N THR A 92 19.36 -2.15 -7.42
CA THR A 92 20.80 -1.84 -7.31
C THR A 92 21.58 -3.05 -6.80
N ASP A 93 21.03 -3.78 -5.83
CA ASP A 93 21.63 -5.01 -5.31
C ASP A 93 21.65 -6.18 -6.32
N GLU A 94 20.84 -6.12 -7.39
CA GLU A 94 20.93 -7.10 -8.50
C GLU A 94 22.19 -6.95 -9.37
N ARG A 95 22.85 -5.78 -9.31
CA ARG A 95 24.04 -5.48 -10.13
C ARG A 95 25.35 -5.59 -9.36
N ALA A 96 25.28 -5.85 -8.05
CA ALA A 96 26.42 -6.06 -7.16
C ALA A 96 26.73 -7.56 -7.04
#